data_AF-A0A9P9CNL3-F1
#
_entry.id   AF-A0A9P9CNL3-F1
#
_cell.length_a   1.000
_cell.length_b   1.000
_cell.length_c   1.000
_cell.angle_alpha   90.00
_cell.angle_beta   90.00
_cell.angle_gamma   90.00
#
_symmetry.space_group_name_H-M   'P 1'
#
loop_
_entity.id
_entity.type
_entity.pdbx_description
1 polymer ?
#
loop_
_entity_poly.entity_id
_entity_poly.type
_entity_poly.pdbx_seq_one_letter_code
_entity_poly.pdbx_strand_id
1 'polypeptide(L)'
;MGYSLNRWSRTNRDLFSIRFLYHGSRMGGPIIGLTGRVLSATSEPTASVFVSKGDQQPLADLFPSTHAVSMYSLYDSSIPLVYRGFFLVFEPLTVVLAACYAYFTPRTYLALLAYSKPTTALDEPSQEMLVSLYQLANMYMMFALNEALVLGCTQNRRVWRILLFGLFVADLGHLATLWSLGSQWYWRIDLWNEMHVGGIGLVYFGASMRLAYICGVGLKPKEGLIKVQ
;
A
#
# COMPACT_ATOMS: atom_id res chain seq x y z
N MET A 1 14.21 8.57 -49.77
CA MET A 1 14.98 7.59 -48.98
C MET A 1 14.34 7.51 -47.60
N GLY A 2 13.44 6.54 -47.40
CA GLY A 2 12.70 6.35 -46.15
C GLY A 2 13.27 5.14 -45.41
N TYR A 3 13.49 5.27 -44.10
CA TYR A 3 13.80 4.16 -43.22
C TYR A 3 12.71 3.97 -42.18
N SER A 4 12.21 2.75 -42.21
CA SER A 4 11.09 2.17 -41.49
C SER A 4 11.45 1.84 -40.05
N LEU A 5 10.59 2.26 -39.12
CA LEU A 5 10.46 1.71 -37.78
C LEU A 5 9.96 0.27 -37.88
N ASN A 6 10.70 -0.71 -37.34
CA ASN A 6 10.18 -1.93 -36.70
C ASN A 6 11.26 -3.02 -36.60
N ARG A 7 11.89 -3.16 -35.43
CA ARG A 7 12.45 -4.44 -34.98
C ARG A 7 12.69 -4.44 -33.46
N TRP A 8 11.64 -4.67 -32.69
CA TRP A 8 11.78 -5.31 -31.38
C TRP A 8 10.91 -6.57 -31.38
N SER A 9 11.60 -7.70 -31.45
CA SER A 9 11.05 -9.02 -31.72
C SER A 9 10.39 -9.61 -30.49
N ARG A 10 9.15 -10.06 -30.71
CA ARG A 10 8.40 -11.12 -30.04
C ARG A 10 9.27 -12.14 -29.28
N THR A 11 9.44 -11.97 -27.97
CA THR A 11 9.55 -13.08 -27.00
C THR A 11 9.18 -12.50 -25.63
N ASN A 12 8.33 -13.18 -24.85
CA ASN A 12 7.67 -12.74 -23.59
C ASN A 12 6.29 -12.08 -23.70
N ARG A 13 5.36 -12.67 -24.46
CA ARG A 13 3.94 -12.27 -24.44
C ARG A 13 3.00 -13.30 -23.79
N ASP A 14 3.53 -14.29 -23.06
CA ASP A 14 2.73 -15.42 -22.55
C ASP A 14 2.65 -15.54 -21.02
N LEU A 15 2.99 -14.51 -20.25
CA LEU A 15 2.84 -14.58 -18.78
C LEU A 15 1.75 -13.70 -18.16
N PHE A 16 1.12 -12.79 -18.90
CA PHE A 16 -0.11 -12.12 -18.45
C PHE A 16 -0.96 -11.73 -19.66
N SER A 17 -1.85 -12.63 -20.09
CA SER A 17 -2.88 -12.32 -21.09
C SER A 17 -4.25 -12.71 -20.54
N ILE A 18 -4.90 -11.79 -19.82
CA ILE A 18 -6.35 -11.82 -19.66
C ILE A 18 -6.94 -11.32 -20.98
N ARG A 19 -7.37 -12.23 -21.85
CA ARG A 19 -8.13 -11.89 -23.06
C ARG A 19 -9.58 -11.61 -22.67
N PHE A 20 -10.00 -10.34 -22.70
CA PHE A 20 -11.42 -10.01 -22.79
C PHE A 20 -11.86 -10.20 -24.24
N LEU A 21 -12.60 -11.28 -24.51
CA LEU A 21 -13.29 -11.47 -25.78
C LEU A 21 -14.52 -10.55 -25.80
N TYR A 22 -14.37 -9.37 -26.38
CA TYR A 22 -15.50 -8.53 -26.75
C TYR A 22 -16.08 -9.06 -28.08
N HIS A 23 -17.16 -9.85 -27.99
CA HIS A 23 -17.96 -10.17 -29.16
C HIS A 23 -19.21 -9.30 -29.13
N GLY A 24 -19.18 -8.21 -29.90
CA GLY A 24 -20.34 -7.34 -30.08
C GLY A 24 -21.36 -8.03 -30.96
N SER A 25 -22.51 -8.40 -30.41
CA SER A 25 -23.79 -8.45 -31.12
C SER A 25 -24.96 -8.61 -30.14
N ARG A 26 -25.75 -7.53 -30.05
CA ARG A 26 -27.21 -7.44 -29.80
C ARG A 26 -27.85 -8.28 -28.68
N MET A 27 -28.45 -7.55 -27.71
CA MET A 27 -29.67 -7.85 -26.95
C MET A 27 -29.72 -9.18 -26.17
N GLY A 28 -29.58 -9.09 -24.85
CA GLY A 28 -29.92 -10.17 -23.89
C GLY A 28 -28.97 -10.19 -22.70
N GLY A 29 -29.47 -9.85 -21.50
CA GLY A 29 -28.67 -9.85 -20.28
C GLY A 29 -28.19 -11.24 -19.84
N PRO A 30 -27.18 -11.33 -18.95
CA PRO A 30 -26.68 -12.62 -18.50
C PRO A 30 -27.63 -13.26 -17.46
N ILE A 31 -28.25 -14.37 -17.87
CA ILE A 31 -28.80 -15.39 -16.97
C ILE A 31 -27.62 -16.23 -16.46
N ILE A 32 -27.37 -16.20 -15.15
CA ILE A 32 -26.43 -17.12 -14.49
C ILE A 32 -27.19 -18.41 -14.18
N GLY A 33 -26.93 -19.47 -14.96
CA GLY A 33 -27.41 -20.82 -14.69
C GLY A 33 -26.50 -21.54 -13.71
N LEU A 34 -26.94 -21.66 -12.45
CA LEU A 34 -26.39 -22.59 -11.45
C LEU A 34 -27.20 -23.89 -11.50
N THR A 35 -26.68 -24.93 -12.17
CA THR A 35 -27.28 -26.28 -12.13
C THR A 35 -26.87 -26.98 -10.83
N GLY A 36 -27.64 -26.75 -9.76
CA GLY A 36 -27.64 -27.57 -8.55
C GLY A 36 -28.68 -28.69 -8.67
N ARG A 37 -28.22 -29.95 -8.69
CA ARG A 37 -29.08 -31.14 -8.70
C ARG A 37 -29.55 -31.42 -7.27
N VAL A 38 -30.83 -31.18 -6.99
CA VAL A 38 -31.50 -31.57 -5.73
C VAL A 38 -31.82 -33.06 -5.79
N LEU A 39 -31.22 -33.85 -4.92
CA LEU A 39 -31.69 -35.20 -4.58
C LEU A 39 -32.14 -35.20 -3.12
N SER A 40 -33.46 -35.26 -2.94
CA SER A 40 -34.13 -35.55 -1.67
C SER A 40 -34.06 -37.04 -1.41
N ALA A 41 -33.43 -37.46 -0.32
CA ALA A 41 -33.63 -38.78 0.27
C ALA A 41 -33.57 -38.68 1.79
N THR A 42 -34.69 -39.05 2.40
CA THR A 42 -34.96 -39.18 3.83
C THR A 42 -34.22 -40.37 4.43
N SER A 43 -33.47 -40.15 5.50
CA SER A 43 -33.36 -41.05 6.66
C SER A 43 -32.45 -40.44 7.74
N GLU A 44 -32.97 -40.27 8.95
CA GLU A 44 -32.14 -40.02 10.13
C GLU A 44 -31.31 -41.26 10.47
N PRO A 45 -30.07 -41.06 10.95
CA PRO A 45 -29.56 -41.92 12.01
C PRO A 45 -29.02 -41.07 13.16
N THR A 46 -29.60 -41.31 14.34
CA THR A 46 -29.02 -41.02 15.64
C THR A 46 -27.57 -41.51 15.72
N ALA A 47 -26.63 -40.57 15.70
CA ALA A 47 -25.23 -40.81 16.03
C ALA A 47 -24.88 -40.05 17.31
N SER A 48 -24.86 -40.77 18.43
CA SER A 48 -24.29 -40.31 19.69
C SER A 48 -22.82 -39.96 19.49
N VAL A 49 -22.50 -38.66 19.54
CA VAL A 49 -21.12 -38.18 19.51
C VAL A 49 -20.48 -38.47 20.88
N PHE A 50 -19.69 -39.54 20.94
CA PHE A 50 -18.71 -39.73 21.99
C PHE A 50 -17.61 -38.69 21.82
N VAL A 51 -17.53 -37.72 22.73
CA VAL A 51 -16.39 -36.82 22.84
C VAL A 51 -15.22 -37.62 23.44
N SER A 52 -14.32 -38.08 22.56
CA SER A 52 -13.03 -38.61 22.98
C SER A 52 -12.17 -37.46 23.49
N LYS A 53 -11.84 -37.50 24.78
CA LYS A 53 -10.88 -36.61 25.45
C LYS A 53 -9.48 -37.02 24.97
N GLY A 54 -9.02 -36.47 23.86
CA GLY A 54 -7.70 -36.76 23.30
C GLY A 54 -7.15 -35.58 22.52
N ASP A 55 -6.13 -34.93 23.08
CA ASP A 55 -5.15 -34.05 22.44
C ASP A 55 -5.68 -32.91 21.56
N GLN A 56 -6.17 -31.85 22.22
CA GLN A 56 -5.92 -30.51 21.71
C GLN A 56 -4.44 -30.17 21.95
N GLN A 57 -3.56 -30.64 21.05
CA GLN A 57 -2.26 -30.00 20.90
C GLN A 57 -2.49 -28.53 20.52
N PRO A 58 -1.88 -27.57 21.23
CA PRO A 58 -2.04 -26.18 20.86
C PRO A 58 -1.40 -25.95 19.49
N LEU A 59 -2.16 -25.34 18.56
CA LEU A 59 -1.68 -24.79 17.28
C LEU A 59 -0.50 -23.80 17.40
N ALA A 60 -0.01 -23.55 18.63
CA ALA A 60 1.16 -22.75 18.95
C ALA A 60 2.49 -23.41 18.50
N ASP A 61 2.52 -24.73 18.32
CA ASP A 61 3.76 -25.46 17.98
C ASP A 61 4.06 -25.49 16.48
N LEU A 62 3.12 -25.07 15.62
CA LEU A 62 3.28 -25.11 14.16
C LEU A 62 4.10 -23.95 13.58
N PHE A 63 4.44 -22.95 14.39
CA PHE A 63 5.25 -21.80 13.99
C PHE A 63 6.47 -21.69 14.93
N PRO A 64 7.68 -22.09 14.48
CA PRO A 64 8.88 -21.95 15.30
C PRO A 64 9.09 -20.49 15.68
N SER A 65 8.87 -20.19 16.95
CA SER A 65 8.90 -18.86 17.54
C SER A 65 10.30 -18.50 18.04
N THR A 66 11.30 -18.56 17.16
CA THR A 66 12.68 -18.42 17.61
C THR A 66 13.43 -17.40 16.76
N HIS A 67 14.09 -16.48 17.45
CA HIS A 67 14.92 -15.35 16.99
C HIS A 67 14.23 -14.00 16.78
N ALA A 68 13.12 -13.88 16.03
CA ALA A 68 12.52 -12.55 15.81
C ALA A 68 11.77 -12.00 17.04
N VAL A 69 11.21 -12.87 17.88
CA VAL A 69 10.35 -12.49 19.03
C VAL A 69 11.14 -11.77 20.15
N SER A 70 12.46 -11.91 20.20
CA SER A 70 13.30 -11.35 21.27
C SER A 70 13.38 -9.81 21.19
N MET A 71 13.78 -9.25 20.05
CA MET A 71 14.06 -7.81 19.93
C MET A 71 12.83 -6.95 20.22
N TYR A 72 11.64 -7.38 19.80
CA TYR A 72 10.42 -6.59 19.98
C TYR A 72 9.91 -6.61 21.42
N SER A 73 10.23 -7.66 22.17
CA SER A 73 9.90 -7.79 23.59
C SER A 73 10.84 -6.98 24.48
N LEU A 74 12.03 -6.61 24.00
CA LEU A 74 13.00 -5.80 24.74
C LEU A 74 12.55 -4.37 25.01
N TYR A 75 11.42 -3.92 24.45
CA TYR A 75 10.98 -2.54 24.55
C TYR A 75 9.55 -2.38 25.10
N ASP A 76 9.30 -1.29 25.81
CA ASP A 76 8.00 -0.97 26.44
C ASP A 76 6.87 -1.05 25.40
N SER A 77 5.65 -1.37 25.83
CA SER A 77 4.48 -1.44 24.95
C SER A 77 4.03 -0.06 24.45
N SER A 78 4.38 1.01 25.16
CA SER A 78 3.95 2.38 24.82
C SER A 78 4.68 2.93 23.60
N ILE A 79 3.92 3.52 22.66
CA ILE A 79 4.46 4.16 21.45
C ILE A 79 4.64 5.65 21.70
N PRO A 80 5.83 6.24 21.45
CA PRO A 80 6.07 7.66 21.70
C PRO A 80 5.08 8.58 20.96
N LEU A 81 4.70 9.68 21.62
CA LEU A 81 3.71 10.63 21.10
C LEU A 81 4.10 11.23 19.76
N VAL A 82 5.39 11.45 19.51
CA VAL A 82 5.87 11.99 18.22
C VAL A 82 5.50 11.08 17.05
N TYR A 83 5.66 9.76 17.21
CA TYR A 83 5.28 8.79 16.18
C TYR A 83 3.77 8.68 16.03
N ARG A 84 3.02 8.73 17.14
CA ARG A 84 1.56 8.70 17.10
C ARG A 84 0.98 9.93 16.42
N GLY A 85 1.45 11.13 16.77
CA GLY A 85 0.99 12.37 16.16
C GLY A 85 1.31 12.42 14.66
N PHE A 86 2.49 11.95 14.28
CA PHE A 86 2.86 11.87 12.87
C PHE A 86 2.01 10.85 12.09
N PHE A 87 2.07 9.56 12.45
CA PHE A 87 1.46 8.48 11.67
C PHE A 87 -0.06 8.36 11.82
N LEU A 88 -0.67 8.84 12.91
CA LEU A 88 -2.13 8.71 13.10
C LEU A 88 -2.90 9.97 12.71
N VAL A 89 -2.22 11.11 12.55
CA VAL A 89 -2.89 12.40 12.30
C VAL A 89 -2.27 13.12 11.12
N PHE A 90 -1.02 13.56 11.27
CA PHE A 90 -0.39 14.42 10.27
C PHE A 90 -0.33 13.73 8.91
N GLU A 91 0.22 12.52 8.87
CA GLU A 91 0.43 11.80 7.62
C GLU A 91 -0.89 11.40 6.94
N PRO A 92 -1.85 10.74 7.62
CA PRO A 92 -3.16 10.44 7.03
C PRO A 92 -3.88 11.66 6.45
N LEU A 93 -3.80 12.82 7.12
CA LEU A 93 -4.41 14.05 6.60
C LEU A 93 -3.73 14.53 5.31
N THR A 94 -2.39 14.54 5.27
CA THR A 94 -1.64 14.95 4.07
C THR A 94 -1.87 14.00 2.90
N VAL A 95 -1.97 12.70 3.16
CA VAL A 95 -2.22 11.68 2.13
C VAL A 95 -3.67 11.76 1.61
N VAL A 96 -4.66 12.00 2.49
CA VAL A 96 -6.05 12.26 2.06
C VAL A 96 -6.12 13.51 1.17
N LEU A 97 -5.40 14.58 1.53
CA LEU A 97 -5.33 15.78 0.71
C LEU A 97 -4.74 15.47 -0.68
N ALA A 98 -3.65 14.69 -0.76
CA ALA A 98 -3.09 14.23 -2.02
C ALA A 98 -4.09 13.40 -2.85
N ALA A 99 -4.86 12.52 -2.21
CA ALA A 99 -5.94 11.76 -2.85
C ALA A 99 -7.02 12.69 -3.44
N CYS A 100 -7.43 13.71 -2.68
CA CYS A 100 -8.39 14.70 -3.13
C CYS A 100 -7.87 15.49 -4.34
N TYR A 101 -6.60 15.90 -4.35
CA TYR A 101 -6.00 16.58 -5.49
C TYR A 101 -5.98 15.71 -6.75
N ALA A 102 -5.59 14.43 -6.61
CA ALA A 102 -5.55 13.48 -7.73
C ALA A 102 -6.96 13.16 -8.28
N TYR A 103 -7.98 13.10 -7.41
CA TYR A 103 -9.34 12.75 -7.81
C TYR A 103 -10.17 13.94 -8.30
N PHE A 104 -10.23 15.03 -7.53
CA PHE A 104 -11.12 16.16 -7.82
C PHE A 104 -10.49 17.19 -8.77
N THR A 105 -9.16 17.26 -8.83
CA THR A 105 -8.44 18.25 -9.64
C THR A 105 -7.34 17.63 -10.51
N PRO A 106 -7.65 16.63 -11.34
CA PRO A 106 -6.66 15.86 -12.09
C PRO A 106 -5.81 16.74 -13.04
N ARG A 107 -6.42 17.75 -13.67
CA ARG A 107 -5.72 18.70 -14.53
C ARG A 107 -4.67 19.51 -13.76
N THR A 108 -5.04 20.05 -12.61
CA THR A 108 -4.12 20.80 -11.73
C THR A 108 -3.01 19.89 -11.21
N TYR A 109 -3.37 18.67 -10.79
CA TYR A 109 -2.41 17.67 -10.33
C TYR A 109 -1.33 17.39 -11.39
N LEU A 110 -1.74 17.12 -12.62
CA LEU A 110 -0.81 16.88 -13.74
C LEU A 110 0.01 18.13 -14.10
N ALA A 111 -0.58 19.32 -14.02
CA ALA A 111 0.12 20.58 -14.25
C ALA A 111 1.26 20.80 -13.25
N LEU A 112 1.06 20.43 -11.99
CA LEU A 112 2.05 20.59 -10.94
C LEU A 112 3.16 19.52 -11.01
N LEU A 113 2.90 18.38 -11.65
CA LEU A 113 3.90 17.34 -11.93
C LEU A 113 4.71 17.61 -13.22
N ALA A 114 4.26 18.53 -14.06
CA ALA A 114 4.90 18.79 -15.35
C ALA A 114 6.27 19.45 -15.19
N TYR A 115 7.25 18.97 -15.96
CA TYR A 115 8.63 19.45 -16.00
C TYR A 115 8.77 20.92 -16.43
N SER A 116 7.84 21.42 -17.24
CA SER A 116 7.88 22.76 -17.83
C SER A 116 6.68 23.56 -17.38
N LYS A 117 6.89 24.86 -17.10
CA LYS A 117 5.80 25.83 -16.97
C LYS A 117 4.89 25.65 -18.21
N PRO A 118 3.59 25.38 -18.06
CA PRO A 118 2.75 25.10 -19.21
C PRO A 118 2.71 26.34 -20.12
N THR A 119 3.46 26.30 -21.23
CA THR A 119 3.52 27.38 -22.24
C THR A 119 2.22 27.45 -23.03
N THR A 120 1.43 26.38 -22.99
CA THR A 120 0.07 26.26 -23.53
C THR A 120 -0.84 25.72 -22.44
N ALA A 121 -2.10 26.15 -22.41
CA ALA A 121 -3.10 25.57 -21.52
C ALA A 121 -3.05 24.03 -21.69
N LEU A 122 -2.81 23.30 -20.60
CA LEU A 122 -2.81 21.85 -20.66
C LEU A 122 -4.18 21.39 -21.16
N ASP A 123 -4.17 20.57 -22.20
CA ASP A 123 -5.34 19.87 -22.71
C ASP A 123 -5.98 19.06 -21.57
N GLU A 124 -7.28 18.78 -21.71
CA GLU A 124 -7.96 17.92 -20.74
C GLU A 124 -7.31 16.53 -20.71
N PRO A 125 -7.10 15.94 -19.51
CA PRO A 125 -6.49 14.63 -19.40
C PRO A 125 -7.29 13.57 -20.17
N SER A 126 -6.59 12.65 -20.84
CA SER A 126 -7.24 11.54 -21.52
C SER A 126 -8.00 10.64 -20.54
N GLN A 127 -8.93 9.82 -21.03
CA GLN A 127 -9.70 8.91 -20.17
C GLN A 127 -8.80 7.90 -19.46
N GLU A 128 -7.75 7.43 -20.13
CA GLU A 128 -6.76 6.52 -19.56
C GLU A 128 -5.99 7.20 -18.41
N MET A 129 -5.61 8.47 -18.57
CA MET A 129 -4.96 9.25 -17.53
C MET A 129 -5.86 9.46 -16.31
N LEU A 130 -7.15 9.78 -16.54
CA LEU A 130 -8.13 9.94 -15.46
C LEU A 130 -8.30 8.64 -14.67
N VAL A 131 -8.43 7.50 -15.35
CA VAL A 131 -8.51 6.19 -14.69
C VAL A 131 -7.26 5.93 -13.83
N SER A 132 -6.06 6.21 -14.35
CA SER A 132 -4.83 6.07 -13.57
C SER A 132 -4.77 7.00 -12.35
N LEU A 133 -5.22 8.26 -12.48
CA LEU A 133 -5.28 9.21 -11.37
C LEU A 133 -6.30 8.80 -10.31
N TYR A 134 -7.45 8.25 -10.70
CA TYR A 134 -8.43 7.73 -9.75
C TYR A 134 -7.93 6.48 -9.03
N GLN A 135 -7.20 5.60 -9.72
CA GLN A 135 -6.51 4.47 -9.10
C GLN A 135 -5.43 4.94 -8.11
N LEU A 136 -4.68 5.99 -8.45
CA LEU A 136 -3.70 6.61 -7.56
C LEU A 136 -4.36 7.22 -6.32
N ALA A 137 -5.46 7.98 -6.49
CA ALA A 137 -6.23 8.53 -5.38
C ALA A 137 -6.76 7.44 -4.45
N ASN A 138 -7.24 6.33 -5.01
CA ASN A 138 -7.67 5.17 -4.24
C ASN A 138 -6.51 4.53 -3.44
N MET A 139 -5.33 4.42 -4.04
CA MET A 139 -4.11 3.97 -3.36
C MET A 139 -3.73 4.87 -2.18
N TYR A 140 -3.79 6.20 -2.36
CA TYR A 140 -3.54 7.15 -1.28
C TYR A 140 -4.55 7.02 -0.14
N MET A 141 -5.85 6.90 -0.46
CA MET A 141 -6.86 6.64 0.58
C MET A 141 -6.57 5.33 1.32
N MET A 142 -6.15 4.28 0.62
CA MET A 142 -5.78 3.01 1.24
C MET A 142 -4.61 3.18 2.21
N PHE A 143 -3.58 3.97 1.88
CA PHE A 143 -2.48 4.25 2.80
C PHE A 143 -2.94 5.01 4.05
N ALA A 144 -3.69 6.09 3.87
CA ALA A 144 -4.22 6.88 4.99
C ALA A 144 -5.08 6.02 5.95
N LEU A 145 -5.93 5.15 5.40
CA LEU A 145 -6.76 4.24 6.19
C LEU A 145 -5.94 3.17 6.91
N ASN A 146 -4.93 2.58 6.26
CA ASN A 146 -4.08 1.59 6.91
C ASN A 146 -3.35 2.20 8.12
N GLU A 147 -2.79 3.39 7.96
CA GLU A 147 -2.14 4.07 9.08
C GLU A 147 -3.13 4.44 10.18
N ALA A 148 -4.21 5.16 9.85
CA ALA A 148 -5.16 5.62 10.84
C ALA A 148 -5.87 4.46 11.57
N LEU A 149 -6.28 3.40 10.85
CA LEU A 149 -7.08 2.31 11.41
C LEU A 149 -6.22 1.18 11.98
N VAL A 150 -5.23 0.69 11.23
CA VAL A 150 -4.42 -0.47 11.67
C VAL A 150 -3.47 -0.04 12.78
N LEU A 151 -2.77 1.08 12.63
CA LEU A 151 -1.90 1.58 13.71
C LEU A 151 -2.73 2.15 14.86
N GLY A 152 -3.90 2.73 14.56
CA GLY A 152 -4.81 3.25 15.58
C GLY A 152 -5.43 2.17 16.47
N CYS A 153 -5.67 0.96 15.94
CA CYS A 153 -6.32 -0.12 16.70
C CYS A 153 -5.36 -0.99 17.53
N THR A 154 -4.05 -0.77 17.45
CA THR A 154 -3.07 -1.60 18.15
C THR A 154 -1.89 -0.79 18.71
N GLN A 155 -1.40 -1.19 19.88
CA GLN A 155 -0.11 -0.73 20.42
C GLN A 155 0.98 -1.80 20.21
N ASN A 156 0.70 -2.86 19.44
CA ASN A 156 1.68 -3.90 19.19
C ASN A 156 2.77 -3.40 18.25
N ARG A 157 3.98 -3.24 18.80
CA ARG A 157 5.13 -2.74 18.07
C ARG A 157 5.57 -3.61 16.89
N ARG A 158 5.30 -4.91 16.93
CA ARG A 158 5.56 -5.80 15.79
C ARG A 158 4.66 -5.43 14.62
N VAL A 159 3.37 -5.17 14.87
CA VAL A 159 2.43 -4.73 13.83
C VAL A 159 2.86 -3.39 13.26
N TRP A 160 3.18 -2.41 14.13
CA TRP A 160 3.70 -1.12 13.70
C TRP A 160 4.95 -1.23 12.84
N ARG A 161 5.96 -2.02 13.26
CA ARG A 161 7.20 -2.18 12.49
C ARG A 161 6.95 -2.83 11.12
N ILE A 162 6.12 -3.86 11.05
CA ILE A 162 5.81 -4.54 9.79
C ILE A 162 5.06 -3.61 8.84
N LEU A 163 4.04 -2.91 9.33
CA LEU A 163 3.27 -1.98 8.50
C LEU A 163 4.14 -0.81 8.02
N LEU A 164 4.87 -0.16 8.94
CA LEU A 164 5.74 0.96 8.59
C LEU A 164 6.89 0.56 7.67
N PHE A 165 7.39 -0.69 7.76
CA PHE A 165 8.34 -1.20 6.79
C PHE A 165 7.73 -1.34 5.39
N GLY A 166 6.52 -1.87 5.28
CA GLY A 166 5.81 -1.94 4.00
C GLY A 166 5.59 -0.55 3.39
N LEU A 167 5.22 0.43 4.22
CA LEU A 167 5.04 1.82 3.79
C LEU A 167 6.37 2.49 3.42
N PHE A 168 7.46 2.19 4.13
CA PHE A 168 8.80 2.67 3.76
C PHE A 168 9.22 2.16 2.38
N VAL A 169 8.92 0.90 2.03
CA VAL A 169 9.14 0.39 0.68
C VAL A 169 8.27 1.14 -0.34
N ALA A 170 7.03 1.49 0.01
CA ALA A 170 6.16 2.29 -0.84
C ALA A 170 6.71 3.71 -1.06
N ASP A 171 7.31 4.33 -0.05
CA ASP A 171 7.98 5.64 -0.15
C ASP A 171 9.13 5.59 -1.18
N LEU A 172 9.97 4.56 -1.11
CA LEU A 172 11.04 4.35 -2.08
C LEU A 172 10.49 4.15 -3.50
N GLY A 173 9.41 3.39 -3.63
CA GLY A 173 8.70 3.20 -4.89
C GLY A 173 8.15 4.51 -5.45
N HIS A 174 7.53 5.34 -4.61
CA HIS A 174 7.03 6.66 -4.97
C HIS A 174 8.15 7.55 -5.50
N LEU A 175 9.26 7.66 -4.76
CA LEU A 175 10.42 8.43 -5.21
C LEU A 175 11.00 7.88 -6.52
N ALA A 176 11.03 6.56 -6.71
CA ALA A 176 11.52 5.96 -7.96
C ALA A 176 10.66 6.34 -9.18
N THR A 177 9.37 6.61 -9.01
CA THR A 177 8.52 7.08 -10.12
C THR A 177 8.96 8.42 -10.69
N LEU A 178 9.64 9.24 -9.87
CA LEU A 178 10.14 10.55 -10.26
C LEU A 178 11.46 10.49 -11.05
N TRP A 179 12.03 9.29 -11.23
CA TRP A 179 13.32 9.14 -11.92
C TRP A 179 13.27 9.69 -13.35
N SER A 180 12.12 9.58 -14.00
CA SER A 180 11.88 10.09 -15.36
C SER A 180 11.93 11.63 -15.44
N LEU A 181 11.72 12.35 -14.33
CA LEU A 181 11.84 13.82 -14.27
C LEU A 181 13.32 14.27 -14.22
N GLY A 182 14.24 13.36 -13.90
CA GLY A 182 15.67 13.62 -13.79
C GLY A 182 16.15 13.76 -12.35
N SER A 183 17.41 13.39 -12.10
CA SER A 183 17.98 13.26 -10.75
C SER A 183 18.07 14.57 -9.97
N GLN A 184 18.03 15.72 -10.66
CA GLN A 184 18.09 17.03 -10.03
C GLN A 184 16.93 17.28 -9.07
N TRP A 185 15.74 16.74 -9.35
CA TRP A 185 14.53 16.99 -8.55
C TRP A 185 14.60 16.40 -7.14
N TYR A 186 15.45 15.40 -6.90
CA TYR A 186 15.61 14.83 -5.57
C TYR A 186 16.33 15.76 -4.58
N TRP A 187 17.13 16.72 -5.08
CA TRP A 187 18.05 17.49 -4.23
C TRP A 187 17.93 19.01 -4.40
N ARG A 188 17.44 19.48 -5.55
CA ARG A 188 17.29 20.90 -5.89
C ARG A 188 16.00 21.48 -5.29
N ILE A 189 16.02 21.72 -3.98
CA ILE A 189 14.87 22.28 -3.24
C ILE A 189 14.49 23.67 -3.79
N ASP A 190 15.44 24.40 -4.38
CA ASP A 190 15.22 25.68 -5.07
C ASP A 190 14.25 25.59 -6.26
N LEU A 191 14.07 24.40 -6.83
CA LEU A 191 13.17 24.15 -7.96
C LEU A 191 11.79 23.63 -7.53
N TRP A 192 11.61 23.27 -6.26
CA TRP A 192 10.39 22.61 -5.80
C TRP A 192 9.20 23.57 -5.84
N ASN A 193 8.09 23.08 -6.39
CA ASN A 193 6.78 23.73 -6.29
C ASN A 193 6.00 23.06 -5.14
N GLU A 194 4.76 23.48 -4.93
CA GLU A 194 3.88 22.94 -3.87
C GLU A 194 3.75 21.40 -3.93
N MET A 195 3.64 20.84 -5.14
CA MET A 195 3.54 19.38 -5.33
C MET A 195 4.86 18.67 -5.06
N HIS A 196 6.01 19.26 -5.41
CA HIS A 196 7.32 18.69 -5.09
C HIS A 196 7.62 18.72 -3.59
N VAL A 197 7.21 19.79 -2.89
CA VAL A 197 7.32 19.86 -1.42
C VAL A 197 6.55 18.71 -0.78
N GLY A 198 5.34 18.41 -1.27
CA GLY A 198 4.56 17.25 -0.82
C GLY A 198 5.15 15.91 -1.27
N GLY A 199 5.24 15.69 -2.59
CA GLY A 199 5.62 14.41 -3.19
C GLY A 199 7.09 14.01 -3.01
N ILE A 200 7.99 14.94 -2.68
CA ILE A 200 9.40 14.64 -2.41
C ILE A 200 9.72 14.92 -0.96
N GLY A 201 9.46 16.15 -0.50
CA GLY A 201 9.81 16.60 0.85
C GLY A 201 9.10 15.81 1.94
N LEU A 202 7.77 15.76 1.92
CA LEU A 202 7.01 15.00 2.92
C LEU A 202 7.28 13.49 2.83
N VAL A 203 7.52 12.96 1.64
CA VAL A 203 7.87 11.54 1.45
C VAL A 203 9.24 11.22 2.06
N TYR A 204 10.26 12.07 1.87
CA TYR A 204 11.53 11.91 2.57
C TYR A 204 11.38 11.98 4.08
N PHE A 205 10.57 12.93 4.57
CA PHE A 205 10.33 13.08 5.99
C PHE A 205 9.61 11.84 6.56
N GLY A 206 8.54 11.37 5.92
CA GLY A 206 7.82 10.14 6.29
C GLY A 206 8.73 8.91 6.28
N ALA A 207 9.49 8.71 5.20
CA ALA A 207 10.45 7.62 5.09
C ALA A 207 11.49 7.66 6.23
N SER A 208 11.99 8.85 6.59
CA SER A 208 12.94 9.02 7.68
C SER A 208 12.33 8.69 9.05
N MET A 209 11.09 9.12 9.30
CA MET A 209 10.33 8.80 10.53
C MET A 209 10.08 7.30 10.66
N ARG A 210 9.74 6.63 9.55
CA ARG A 210 9.57 5.18 9.48
C ARG A 210 10.86 4.47 9.81
N LEU A 211 11.95 4.87 9.15
CA LEU A 211 13.25 4.27 9.37
C LEU A 211 13.71 4.45 10.83
N ALA A 212 13.54 5.65 11.39
CA ALA A 212 13.83 5.93 12.79
C ALA A 212 13.03 5.00 13.74
N TYR A 213 11.73 4.83 13.50
CA TYR A 213 10.89 3.93 14.29
C TYR A 213 11.32 2.46 14.16
N ILE A 214 11.60 2.00 12.95
CA ILE A 214 12.03 0.62 12.67
C ILE A 214 13.36 0.32 13.37
N CYS A 215 14.31 1.25 13.31
CA CYS A 215 15.60 1.18 14.00
C CYS A 215 15.49 1.37 15.53
N GLY A 216 14.30 1.68 16.07
CA GLY A 216 14.06 1.80 17.50
C GLY A 216 14.46 3.15 18.11
N VAL A 217 14.67 4.19 17.30
CA VAL A 217 15.01 5.53 17.78
C VAL A 217 13.86 6.09 18.64
N GLY A 218 14.18 6.57 19.84
CA GLY A 218 13.18 7.14 20.77
C GLY A 218 12.26 6.11 21.43
N LEU A 219 12.50 4.81 21.23
CA LEU A 219 11.74 3.74 21.87
C LEU A 219 12.39 3.30 23.19
N LYS A 220 11.64 3.34 24.29
CA LYS A 220 12.15 2.90 25.61
C LYS A 220 12.29 1.37 25.67
N PRO A 221 13.44 0.82 26.10
CA PRO A 221 13.57 -0.59 26.48
C PRO A 221 12.59 -0.96 27.61
N LYS A 222 12.15 -2.22 27.71
CA LYS A 222 11.41 -2.72 28.88
C LYS A 222 12.37 -2.71 30.07
N GLU A 223 11.93 -2.11 31.16
CA GLU A 223 12.64 -2.18 32.44
C GLU A 223 12.78 -3.65 32.87
N GLY A 224 14.00 -4.06 33.21
CA GLY A 224 14.33 -5.42 33.67
C GLY A 224 15.30 -6.23 32.79
N LEU A 225 15.64 -5.75 31.58
CA LEU A 225 16.56 -6.45 30.65
C LEU A 225 17.95 -5.82 30.54
N ILE A 226 18.18 -4.68 31.19
CA ILE A 226 19.51 -4.10 31.40
C ILE A 226 19.91 -4.43 32.84
N LYS A 227 20.35 -5.67 33.09
CA LYS A 227 21.26 -5.91 34.21
C LYS A 227 22.65 -5.56 33.70
N VAL A 228 23.13 -4.38 34.05
CA VAL A 228 24.57 -4.08 33.96
C VAL A 228 25.26 -5.01 34.97
N GLN A 229 26.02 -5.98 34.46
CA GLN A 229 27.12 -6.59 35.20
C GLN A 229 28.41 -5.90 34.76
#